data_AF-A0A1D2QS49-F1
#
_entry.id   AF-A0A1D2QS49-F1
#
_cell.length_a   1.000
_cell.length_b   1.000
_cell.length_c   1.000
_cell.angle_alpha   90.00
_cell.angle_beta   90.00
_cell.angle_gamma   90.00
#
_symmetry.space_group_name_H-M   'P 1'
#
loop_
_entity.id
_entity.type
_entity.pdbx_description
1 polymer ?
#
loop_
_entity_poly.entity_id
_entity_poly.type
_entity_poly.pdbx_seq_one_letter_code
_entity_poly.pdbx_strand_id
1 'polypeptide(L)'
;MTHHQWLTSKRLTLASCLLSLLALPVWAFDSGSTGVDGALAPTADTIITVPDNGILQYTSITIPEGVTVRFADGSGPGNPPVTILVQGDATINGNIDIRGVDGNQLTALPPGAFAGGRPQINQGGSGKGPGGSSGDRNGGSYASLGQRFNTGLNTFVGNIYGSDSLQPLLGGSGGGATNIETDPNASIGTGARGGSGGGALLLAVSGTLILNGNILANGGNGAPFSFSRSIRFGSGAGSGGAVRLVATRVNGAGVIDMRGGLGGQAGLPGGRGGFGRARIEADELNFFGASNPNTVVTSSTPQPIFPANLPTIRISSVAGSAVPATPTGDNDVVLPSNTNNPVTVAFSAVNIPLGATVALTVTPAIGSQMTATSSPLSGSLENATASAQVSLPQGTSTLMASVNFSVSESTAALYAPFADGEQVAQVTLHSTLGGGPGGMTLTTESGRVIEVPTT
;
A
#
# COMPACT_ATOMS: atom_id res chain seq x y z
N MET A 1 -27.87 -68.55 51.70
CA MET A 1 -28.83 -68.60 50.59
C MET A 1 -29.47 -67.22 50.46
N THR A 2 -29.40 -66.66 49.24
CA THR A 2 -30.18 -65.54 48.66
C THR A 2 -30.15 -64.16 49.37
N HIS A 3 -29.41 -63.18 48.88
CA HIS A 3 -29.77 -62.18 47.84
C HIS A 3 -30.96 -61.27 48.21
N HIS A 4 -30.70 -60.00 48.57
CA HIS A 4 -31.14 -58.81 47.81
C HIS A 4 -30.66 -57.50 48.47
N GLN A 5 -30.11 -56.62 47.64
CA GLN A 5 -29.58 -55.29 47.94
C GLN A 5 -30.63 -54.17 47.66
N TRP A 6 -30.24 -52.94 48.03
CA TRP A 6 -30.70 -51.61 47.56
C TRP A 6 -31.92 -51.02 48.29
N LEU A 7 -32.01 -49.73 48.66
CA LEU A 7 -31.31 -48.50 48.33
C LEU A 7 -31.19 -47.59 49.57
N THR A 8 -30.11 -46.83 49.72
CA THR A 8 -30.14 -45.57 50.50
C THR A 8 -29.49 -44.43 49.71
N SER A 9 -30.28 -43.38 49.53
CA SER A 9 -30.05 -42.17 48.75
C SER A 9 -28.99 -41.28 49.42
N LYS A 10 -27.86 -41.07 48.73
CA LYS A 10 -26.84 -40.09 49.12
C LYS A 10 -27.26 -38.69 48.65
N ARG A 11 -27.44 -37.79 49.61
CA ARG A 11 -27.67 -36.35 49.40
C ARG A 11 -26.44 -35.74 48.72
N LEU A 12 -26.64 -35.09 47.58
CA LEU A 12 -25.63 -34.34 46.85
C LEU A 12 -25.59 -32.91 47.43
N THR A 13 -24.52 -32.57 48.14
CA THR A 13 -24.28 -31.20 48.61
C THR A 13 -23.65 -30.40 47.46
N LEU A 14 -24.36 -29.41 46.93
CA LEU A 14 -23.87 -28.52 45.87
C LEU A 14 -22.85 -27.54 46.48
N ALA A 15 -21.57 -27.67 46.11
CA ALA A 15 -20.56 -26.66 46.38
C ALA A 15 -20.65 -25.56 45.33
N SER A 16 -21.03 -24.34 45.74
CA SER A 16 -21.03 -23.16 44.89
C SER A 16 -19.58 -22.68 44.74
N CYS A 17 -18.95 -23.00 43.61
CA CYS A 17 -17.68 -22.39 43.20
C CYS A 17 -17.99 -20.98 42.71
N LEU A 18 -17.68 -19.98 43.54
CA LEU A 18 -17.70 -18.57 43.18
C LEU A 18 -16.53 -18.31 42.20
N LEU A 19 -16.82 -18.41 40.90
CA LEU A 19 -15.86 -18.08 39.85
C LEU A 19 -15.71 -16.55 39.81
N SER A 20 -14.70 -16.01 40.48
CA SER A 20 -14.31 -14.61 40.33
C SER A 20 -13.88 -14.37 38.88
N LEU A 21 -14.76 -13.79 38.07
CA LEU A 21 -14.37 -13.19 36.79
C LEU A 21 -13.32 -12.10 37.09
N LEU A 22 -12.05 -12.43 36.89
CA LEU A 22 -11.05 -11.41 36.63
C LEU A 22 -11.44 -10.75 35.32
N ALA A 23 -12.07 -9.57 35.40
CA ALA A 23 -12.15 -8.66 34.27
C ALA A 23 -10.71 -8.30 33.90
N LEU A 24 -10.16 -8.99 32.92
CA LEU A 24 -8.96 -8.53 32.26
C LEU A 24 -9.29 -7.14 31.72
N PRO A 25 -8.49 -6.10 32.01
CA PRO A 25 -8.67 -4.84 31.29
C PRO A 25 -8.52 -5.17 29.81
N VAL A 26 -9.60 -5.03 29.03
CA VAL A 26 -9.45 -4.83 27.59
C VAL A 26 -8.86 -3.43 27.49
N TRP A 27 -7.56 -3.38 27.19
CA TRP A 27 -6.94 -2.10 26.89
C TRP A 27 -7.59 -1.66 25.58
N ALA A 28 -8.30 -0.53 25.64
CA ALA A 28 -8.81 0.12 24.44
C ALA A 28 -7.67 0.28 23.44
N PHE A 29 -7.97 0.07 22.17
CA PHE A 29 -7.01 0.29 21.10
C PHE A 29 -6.38 1.69 21.21
N ASP A 30 -5.06 1.78 21.05
CA ASP A 30 -4.34 3.04 20.97
C ASP A 30 -3.81 3.24 19.55
N SER A 31 -4.22 4.34 18.92
CA SER A 31 -3.74 4.74 17.61
C SER A 31 -2.28 5.20 17.59
N GLY A 32 -1.70 5.51 18.75
CA GLY A 32 -0.36 6.11 18.83
C GLY A 32 -0.28 7.56 18.34
N SER A 33 -1.44 8.22 18.13
CA SER A 33 -1.47 9.62 17.71
C SER A 33 -0.86 10.55 18.76
N THR A 34 0.05 11.43 18.34
CA THR A 34 0.59 12.52 19.17
C THR A 34 -0.34 13.72 19.24
N GLY A 35 -1.34 13.81 18.36
CA GLY A 35 -2.27 14.95 18.28
C GLY A 35 -1.64 16.26 17.80
N VAL A 36 -0.45 16.21 17.19
CA VAL A 36 0.31 17.41 16.77
C VAL A 36 -0.44 18.27 15.74
N ASP A 37 -1.35 17.69 14.97
CA ASP A 37 -2.17 18.40 13.97
C ASP A 37 -3.47 18.98 14.57
N GLY A 38 -3.69 18.85 15.88
CA GLY A 38 -4.88 19.37 16.56
C GLY A 38 -6.17 18.66 16.17
N ALA A 39 -7.30 19.36 16.20
CA ALA A 39 -8.60 18.81 15.81
C ALA A 39 -8.91 19.11 14.34
N LEU A 40 -9.34 18.11 13.58
CA LEU A 40 -9.84 18.29 12.21
C LEU A 40 -11.36 18.49 12.23
N ALA A 41 -11.82 19.73 12.06
CA ALA A 41 -13.24 20.09 12.03
C ALA A 41 -13.57 21.07 10.88
N PRO A 42 -13.43 20.66 9.60
CA PRO A 42 -13.68 21.55 8.48
C PRO A 42 -15.16 21.93 8.36
N THR A 43 -15.43 23.19 8.00
CA THR A 43 -16.79 23.70 7.76
C THR A 43 -17.14 23.83 6.28
N ALA A 44 -16.20 23.49 5.40
CA ALA A 44 -16.34 23.49 3.94
C ALA A 44 -15.37 22.47 3.34
N ASP A 45 -15.56 22.13 2.07
CA ASP A 45 -14.64 21.26 1.32
C ASP A 45 -13.19 21.72 1.50
N THR A 46 -12.31 20.78 1.83
CA THR A 46 -10.92 21.07 2.12
C THR A 46 -9.97 20.04 1.49
N ILE A 47 -8.76 20.50 1.18
CA ILE A 47 -7.67 19.66 0.69
C ILE A 47 -6.55 19.72 1.74
N ILE A 48 -6.20 18.57 2.30
CA ILE A 48 -5.13 18.43 3.29
C ILE A 48 -3.85 18.00 2.58
N THR A 49 -2.75 18.70 2.82
CA THR A 49 -1.43 18.27 2.33
C THR A 49 -0.95 17.09 3.15
N VAL A 50 -0.60 15.99 2.48
CA VAL A 50 -0.05 14.80 3.14
C VAL A 50 1.45 15.03 3.39
N PRO A 51 1.96 14.82 4.61
CA PRO A 51 3.39 14.88 4.87
C PRO A 51 4.14 13.77 4.12
N ASP A 52 5.46 13.92 3.91
CA ASP A 52 6.27 12.95 3.16
C ASP A 52 6.22 11.52 3.75
N ASN A 53 6.00 11.39 5.05
CA ASN A 53 5.84 10.10 5.73
C ASN A 53 4.41 9.52 5.63
N GLY A 54 3.46 10.23 5.03
CA GLY A 54 2.08 9.81 4.90
C GLY A 54 1.22 9.92 6.16
N ILE A 55 1.77 10.39 7.30
CA ILE A 55 1.12 10.31 8.61
C ILE A 55 0.59 11.67 9.08
N LEU A 56 -0.72 11.73 9.32
CA LEU A 56 -1.43 12.82 9.97
C LEU A 56 -1.88 12.38 11.38
N GLN A 57 -1.78 13.25 12.37
CA GLN A 57 -2.01 12.94 13.78
C GLN A 57 -2.91 13.97 14.46
N TYR A 58 -4.20 13.65 14.56
CA TYR A 58 -5.21 14.52 15.15
C TYR A 58 -5.57 14.13 16.58
N THR A 59 -6.07 15.11 17.34
CA THR A 59 -6.71 14.87 18.64
C THR A 59 -8.12 14.32 18.47
N SER A 60 -8.88 14.82 17.49
CA SER A 60 -10.24 14.38 17.14
C SER A 60 -10.58 14.75 15.70
N ILE A 61 -11.55 14.06 15.10
CA ILE A 61 -12.06 14.38 13.76
C ILE A 61 -13.58 14.59 13.79
N THR A 62 -14.06 15.64 13.13
CA THR A 62 -15.48 15.85 12.82
C THR A 62 -15.62 16.38 11.40
N ILE A 63 -16.08 15.54 10.47
CA ILE A 63 -16.41 15.95 9.10
C ILE A 63 -17.95 16.06 8.99
N PRO A 64 -18.52 17.27 8.92
CA PRO A 64 -19.96 17.48 8.81
C PRO A 64 -20.55 16.93 7.50
N GLU A 65 -21.86 16.71 7.49
CA GLU A 65 -22.58 16.41 6.25
C GLU A 65 -22.37 17.51 5.20
N GLY A 66 -22.23 17.13 3.93
CA GLY A 66 -21.98 18.06 2.83
C GLY A 66 -20.54 18.54 2.70
N VAL A 67 -19.65 18.20 3.63
CA VAL A 67 -18.21 18.54 3.57
C VAL A 67 -17.41 17.37 3.01
N THR A 68 -16.50 17.65 2.08
CA THR A 68 -15.55 16.68 1.52
C THR A 68 -14.12 17.03 1.88
N VAL A 69 -13.43 16.07 2.50
CA VAL A 69 -11.97 16.11 2.72
C VAL A 69 -11.27 15.36 1.60
N ARG A 70 -10.34 16.03 0.93
CA ARG A 70 -9.40 15.47 -0.06
C ARG A 70 -7.98 15.61 0.44
N PHE A 71 -7.07 14.92 -0.23
CA PHE A 71 -5.66 14.95 0.08
C PHE A 71 -4.85 15.33 -1.15
N ALA A 72 -3.93 16.28 -0.99
CA ALA A 72 -2.91 16.57 -1.98
C ALA A 72 -1.67 15.74 -1.68
N ASP A 73 -1.02 15.25 -2.73
CA ASP A 73 0.32 14.64 -2.64
C ASP A 73 1.26 15.61 -1.90
N GLY A 74 2.02 15.07 -0.96
CA GLY A 74 3.17 15.78 -0.40
C GLY A 74 4.19 15.96 -1.50
N SER A 75 4.97 17.04 -1.52
CA SER A 75 5.90 17.38 -2.60
C SER A 75 7.06 16.37 -2.85
N GLY A 76 7.01 15.15 -2.31
CA GLY A 76 8.02 14.11 -2.42
C GLY A 76 7.77 13.06 -3.52
N PRO A 77 8.79 12.31 -3.94
CA PRO A 77 8.73 11.40 -5.10
C PRO A 77 7.96 10.07 -4.87
N GLY A 78 7.24 9.91 -3.75
CA GLY A 78 6.70 8.62 -3.30
C GLY A 78 5.17 8.41 -3.39
N ASN A 79 4.37 9.47 -3.46
CA ASN A 79 2.90 9.44 -3.33
C ASN A 79 2.42 8.46 -2.23
N PRO A 80 2.83 8.65 -0.95
CA PRO A 80 2.57 7.70 0.12
C PRO A 80 1.06 7.53 0.37
N PRO A 81 0.59 6.37 0.88
CA PRO A 81 -0.76 6.25 1.42
C PRO A 81 -1.05 7.27 2.53
N VAL A 82 -2.32 7.64 2.73
CA VAL A 82 -2.70 8.45 3.89
C VAL A 82 -2.89 7.56 5.11
N THR A 83 -2.13 7.84 6.18
CA THR A 83 -2.36 7.29 7.51
C THR A 83 -2.81 8.41 8.43
N ILE A 84 -3.98 8.24 9.04
CA ILE A 84 -4.58 9.20 9.98
C ILE A 84 -4.67 8.53 11.34
N LEU A 85 -4.00 9.09 12.34
CA LEU A 85 -4.02 8.64 13.72
C LEU A 85 -4.85 9.64 14.56
N VAL A 86 -5.75 9.15 15.41
CA VAL A 86 -6.67 9.98 16.20
C VAL A 86 -6.65 9.57 17.68
N GLN A 87 -6.31 10.51 18.58
CA GLN A 87 -6.24 10.25 20.03
C GLN A 87 -7.62 9.99 20.67
N GLY A 88 -8.64 10.72 20.23
CA GLY A 88 -10.00 10.62 20.74
C GLY A 88 -10.92 9.96 19.73
N ASP A 89 -12.07 10.58 19.53
CA ASP A 89 -13.11 10.10 18.63
C ASP A 89 -13.02 10.72 17.23
N ALA A 90 -13.58 10.01 16.24
CA ALA A 90 -13.73 10.49 14.88
C ALA A 90 -15.18 10.34 14.41
N THR A 91 -15.80 11.42 13.96
CA THR A 91 -17.14 11.42 13.35
C THR A 91 -17.07 11.87 11.90
N ILE A 92 -17.50 11.01 10.98
CA ILE A 92 -17.49 11.22 9.54
C ILE A 92 -18.93 11.18 9.03
N ASN A 93 -19.58 12.34 8.98
CA ASN A 93 -20.91 12.50 8.37
C ASN A 93 -20.82 12.95 6.89
N GLY A 94 -19.72 13.62 6.52
CA GLY A 94 -19.42 14.00 5.15
C GLY A 94 -18.61 12.96 4.38
N ASN A 95 -17.71 13.41 3.52
CA ASN A 95 -16.94 12.55 2.62
C ASN A 95 -15.44 12.62 2.90
N ILE A 96 -14.77 11.48 2.83
CA ILE A 96 -13.33 11.38 2.58
C ILE A 96 -13.16 10.89 1.13
N ASP A 97 -12.49 11.69 0.29
CA ASP A 97 -12.37 11.46 -1.15
C ASP A 97 -10.90 11.22 -1.54
N ILE A 98 -10.57 9.96 -1.82
CA ILE A 98 -9.30 9.46 -2.33
C ILE A 98 -9.50 8.71 -3.65
N ARG A 99 -10.47 9.15 -4.46
CA ARG A 99 -10.74 8.52 -5.77
C ARG A 99 -9.60 8.76 -6.76
N GLY A 100 -9.36 7.75 -7.57
CA GLY A 100 -8.48 7.83 -8.71
C GLY A 100 -8.94 8.89 -9.71
N VAL A 101 -7.97 9.42 -10.43
CA VAL A 101 -8.10 10.38 -11.52
C VAL A 101 -8.47 9.67 -12.82
N ASP A 102 -9.49 10.20 -13.51
CA ASP A 102 -9.91 9.75 -14.84
C ASP A 102 -8.80 10.04 -15.87
N GLY A 103 -8.62 9.17 -16.87
CA GLY A 103 -7.51 9.32 -17.83
C GLY A 103 -7.53 10.63 -18.64
N ASN A 104 -8.68 11.31 -18.74
CA ASN A 104 -8.81 12.59 -19.44
C ASN A 104 -8.41 13.79 -18.56
N GLN A 105 -8.12 13.57 -17.28
CA GLN A 105 -7.69 14.59 -16.34
C GLN A 105 -6.16 14.59 -16.18
N LEU A 106 -5.60 15.78 -16.06
CA LEU A 106 -4.18 16.00 -15.74
C LEU A 106 -4.05 16.56 -14.32
N THR A 107 -4.62 15.84 -13.36
CA THR A 107 -4.55 16.20 -11.93
C THR A 107 -3.60 15.27 -11.18
N ALA A 108 -3.15 15.71 -10.00
CA ALA A 108 -2.35 14.88 -9.11
C ALA A 108 -3.14 13.61 -8.72
N LEU A 109 -2.41 12.50 -8.57
CA LEU A 109 -3.00 11.26 -8.09
C LEU A 109 -3.42 11.43 -6.63
N PRO A 110 -4.48 10.72 -6.18
CA PRO A 110 -4.71 10.64 -4.75
C PRO A 110 -3.55 9.88 -4.08
N PRO A 111 -3.30 10.12 -2.78
CA PRO A 111 -2.24 9.44 -2.04
C PRO A 111 -2.35 7.91 -2.12
N GLY A 112 -1.22 7.24 -2.33
CA GLY A 112 -1.11 5.78 -2.45
C GLY A 112 -1.59 5.17 -3.77
N ALA A 113 -2.18 5.94 -4.68
CA ALA A 113 -2.62 5.43 -5.98
C ALA A 113 -1.50 5.32 -7.01
N PHE A 114 -1.66 4.37 -7.94
CA PHE A 114 -0.78 4.25 -9.10
C PHE A 114 -1.39 4.85 -10.37
N ALA A 115 -0.52 5.45 -11.19
CA ALA A 115 -0.90 6.10 -12.44
C ALA A 115 -1.46 5.14 -13.49
N GLY A 116 -2.42 5.61 -14.29
CA GLY A 116 -2.80 4.96 -15.54
C GLY A 116 -1.72 5.05 -16.62
N GLY A 117 -1.83 4.21 -17.63
CA GLY A 117 -0.92 4.17 -18.76
C GLY A 117 -0.99 5.44 -19.61
N ARG A 118 0.14 5.83 -20.21
CA ARG A 118 0.22 6.95 -21.15
C ARG A 118 0.11 6.46 -22.59
N PRO A 119 -0.54 7.20 -23.50
CA PRO A 119 -0.52 6.89 -24.92
C PRO A 119 0.90 6.81 -25.46
N GLN A 120 1.20 5.81 -26.27
CA GLN A 120 2.47 5.67 -27.00
C GLN A 120 2.20 5.22 -28.43
N ILE A 121 3.17 5.46 -29.32
CA ILE A 121 3.05 5.02 -30.72
C ILE A 121 2.99 3.48 -30.79
N ASN A 122 2.14 2.95 -31.68
CA ASN A 122 1.94 1.52 -31.97
C ASN A 122 1.31 0.68 -30.83
N GLN A 123 1.67 0.90 -29.57
CA GLN A 123 1.10 0.19 -28.42
C GLN A 123 0.75 1.18 -27.31
N GLY A 124 -0.39 1.01 -26.64
CA GLY A 124 -0.70 1.83 -25.47
C GLY A 124 0.28 1.58 -24.32
N GLY A 125 0.64 2.59 -23.54
CA GLY A 125 1.45 2.37 -22.35
C GLY A 125 0.69 1.57 -21.29
N SER A 126 1.41 0.71 -20.57
CA SER A 126 0.88 -0.05 -19.45
C SER A 126 0.50 0.84 -18.26
N GLY A 127 -0.52 0.41 -17.51
CA GLY A 127 -0.82 0.97 -16.20
C GLY A 127 0.32 0.73 -15.21
N LYS A 128 0.44 1.58 -14.19
CA LYS A 128 1.43 1.45 -13.12
C LYS A 128 0.82 0.74 -11.90
N GLY A 129 1.69 0.23 -11.03
CA GLY A 129 1.33 -0.52 -9.82
C GLY A 129 1.42 -2.04 -10.01
N PRO A 130 1.39 -2.82 -8.91
CA PRO A 130 1.59 -4.28 -8.96
C PRO A 130 0.54 -5.03 -9.78
N GLY A 131 -0.68 -4.48 -9.85
CA GLY A 131 -1.78 -4.98 -10.69
C GLY A 131 -2.00 -4.15 -11.95
N GLY A 132 -1.05 -3.31 -12.35
CA GLY A 132 -1.13 -2.52 -13.57
C GLY A 132 -1.32 -3.43 -14.79
N SER A 133 -2.28 -3.10 -15.65
CA SER A 133 -2.50 -3.89 -16.85
C SER A 133 -1.47 -3.56 -17.93
N SER A 134 -1.27 -4.48 -18.88
CA SER A 134 -0.62 -4.11 -20.14
C SER A 134 -1.40 -2.99 -20.82
N GLY A 135 -0.78 -2.35 -21.81
CA GLY A 135 -1.44 -1.43 -22.73
C GLY A 135 -2.70 -1.98 -23.40
N ASP A 136 -3.21 -1.21 -24.35
CA ASP A 136 -4.33 -1.60 -25.22
C ASP A 136 -5.65 -1.79 -24.45
N ARG A 137 -5.93 -0.81 -23.58
CA ARG A 137 -7.26 -0.58 -22.98
C ARG A 137 -7.67 -1.58 -21.89
N ASN A 138 -6.74 -2.35 -21.34
CA ASN A 138 -7.04 -3.29 -20.26
C ASN A 138 -7.24 -2.59 -18.90
N GLY A 139 -8.11 -3.13 -18.05
CA GLY A 139 -8.34 -2.57 -16.71
C GLY A 139 -7.28 -3.00 -15.70
N GLY A 140 -6.89 -2.11 -14.80
CA GLY A 140 -6.01 -2.43 -13.67
C GLY A 140 -6.67 -3.39 -12.69
N SER A 141 -5.89 -4.25 -12.03
CA SER A 141 -6.35 -5.20 -11.02
C SER A 141 -6.04 -4.68 -9.60
N TYR A 142 -6.73 -5.19 -8.59
CA TYR A 142 -6.29 -5.13 -7.18
C TYR A 142 -6.85 -6.35 -6.44
N ALA A 143 -7.91 -6.22 -5.64
CA ALA A 143 -8.56 -7.35 -4.94
C ALA A 143 -9.26 -8.33 -5.89
N SER A 144 -9.61 -7.86 -7.09
CA SER A 144 -10.13 -8.68 -8.18
C SER A 144 -9.37 -8.36 -9.46
N LEU A 145 -9.45 -9.28 -10.42
CA LEU A 145 -8.93 -9.02 -11.76
C LEU A 145 -9.69 -7.85 -12.41
N GLY A 146 -8.94 -6.95 -13.03
CA GLY A 146 -9.48 -6.03 -14.02
C GLY A 146 -9.97 -6.78 -15.25
N GLN A 147 -10.77 -6.13 -16.09
CA GLN A 147 -11.29 -6.74 -17.31
C GLN A 147 -10.30 -6.58 -18.46
N ARG A 148 -10.08 -7.69 -19.17
CA ARG A 148 -9.36 -7.67 -20.45
C ARG A 148 -10.24 -7.05 -21.52
N PHE A 149 -9.69 -6.15 -22.31
CA PHE A 149 -10.33 -5.71 -23.54
C PHE A 149 -9.80 -6.56 -24.70
N ASN A 150 -10.68 -7.35 -25.33
CA ASN A 150 -10.27 -8.28 -26.37
C ASN A 150 -9.94 -7.56 -27.68
N THR A 151 -8.67 -7.22 -27.87
CA THR A 151 -8.14 -6.60 -29.09
C THR A 151 -7.59 -7.62 -30.09
N GLY A 152 -7.63 -8.94 -29.78
CA GLY A 152 -6.94 -9.98 -30.56
C GLY A 152 -5.42 -9.98 -30.40
N LEU A 153 -4.86 -9.12 -29.54
CA LEU A 153 -3.44 -9.05 -29.17
C LEU A 153 -3.15 -9.86 -27.89
N ASN A 154 -1.91 -10.36 -27.73
CA ASN A 154 -1.44 -11.02 -26.50
C ASN A 154 -1.28 -10.01 -25.35
N THR A 155 -2.41 -9.54 -24.81
CA THR A 155 -2.47 -8.54 -23.73
C THR A 155 -2.96 -9.18 -22.43
N PHE A 156 -2.52 -8.64 -21.30
CA PHE A 156 -2.77 -9.20 -19.98
C PHE A 156 -3.29 -8.13 -19.02
N VAL A 157 -4.26 -8.50 -18.18
CA VAL A 157 -4.57 -7.73 -16.96
C VAL A 157 -3.52 -8.06 -15.91
N GLY A 158 -3.17 -7.09 -15.08
CA GLY A 158 -2.24 -7.32 -13.98
C GLY A 158 -2.78 -8.34 -12.98
N ASN A 159 -1.90 -8.91 -12.16
CA ASN A 159 -2.30 -9.88 -11.14
C ASN A 159 -3.09 -9.20 -10.00
N ILE A 160 -3.83 -10.01 -9.24
CA ILE A 160 -4.38 -9.60 -7.95
C ILE A 160 -3.22 -9.40 -6.98
N TYR A 161 -3.29 -8.37 -6.14
CA TYR A 161 -2.30 -8.06 -5.12
C TYR A 161 -2.96 -7.42 -3.89
N GLY A 162 -2.15 -7.11 -2.88
CA GLY A 162 -2.59 -6.62 -1.58
C GLY A 162 -3.10 -7.76 -0.70
N SER A 163 -2.73 -7.71 0.57
CA SER A 163 -3.18 -8.64 1.60
C SER A 163 -4.59 -8.28 2.08
N ASP A 164 -5.29 -9.28 2.63
CA ASP A 164 -6.58 -9.06 3.30
C ASP A 164 -6.41 -8.25 4.59
N SER A 165 -5.19 -8.23 5.14
CA SER A 165 -4.83 -7.42 6.30
C SER A 165 -4.66 -5.94 6.02
N LEU A 166 -4.54 -5.55 4.73
CA LEU A 166 -4.16 -4.19 4.32
C LEU A 166 -2.89 -3.71 5.03
N GLN A 167 -1.99 -4.66 5.26
CA GLN A 167 -0.61 -4.44 5.65
C GLN A 167 0.24 -5.20 4.63
N PRO A 168 1.04 -4.51 3.82
CA PRO A 168 1.12 -3.06 3.71
C PRO A 168 -0.19 -2.40 3.24
N LEU A 169 -0.32 -1.11 3.49
CA LEU A 169 -1.38 -0.32 2.87
C LEU A 169 -0.93 0.08 1.45
N LEU A 170 -1.55 -0.49 0.42
CA LEU A 170 -1.27 -0.21 -0.99
C LEU A 170 -2.54 0.28 -1.70
N GLY A 171 -2.44 1.31 -2.54
CA GLY A 171 -3.58 1.77 -3.34
C GLY A 171 -3.80 0.94 -4.59
N GLY A 172 -4.81 1.33 -5.36
CA GLY A 172 -5.21 0.69 -6.61
C GLY A 172 -4.22 0.94 -7.75
N SER A 173 -4.20 0.02 -8.70
CA SER A 173 -3.36 0.06 -9.90
C SER A 173 -4.05 0.76 -11.08
N GLY A 174 -3.25 1.36 -11.95
CA GLY A 174 -3.76 2.03 -13.15
C GLY A 174 -4.16 1.08 -14.27
N GLY A 175 -5.08 1.52 -15.12
CA GLY A 175 -5.45 0.84 -16.36
C GLY A 175 -4.53 1.20 -17.54
N GLY A 176 -4.58 0.38 -18.59
CA GLY A 176 -3.78 0.54 -19.80
C GLY A 176 -4.29 1.65 -20.71
N ALA A 177 -3.34 2.39 -21.32
CA ALA A 177 -3.63 3.40 -22.32
C ALA A 177 -4.03 2.79 -23.67
N THR A 178 -4.37 3.64 -24.62
CA THR A 178 -4.47 3.26 -26.02
C THR A 178 -3.20 3.63 -26.77
N ASN A 179 -2.94 2.96 -27.87
CA ASN A 179 -1.92 3.39 -28.81
C ASN A 179 -2.27 4.77 -29.43
N ILE A 180 -1.23 5.49 -29.82
CA ILE A 180 -1.24 6.59 -30.77
C ILE A 180 -1.02 5.93 -32.13
N GLU A 181 -2.03 5.93 -32.99
CA GLU A 181 -1.92 5.40 -34.34
C GLU A 181 -1.55 6.54 -35.29
N THR A 182 -0.47 6.34 -36.05
CA THR A 182 -0.04 7.28 -37.10
C THR A 182 -0.58 6.79 -38.43
N ASP A 183 -1.84 7.09 -38.74
CA ASP A 183 -2.35 6.94 -40.11
C ASP A 183 -1.90 8.18 -40.92
N PRO A 184 -1.14 8.01 -42.03
CA PRO A 184 -0.71 9.12 -42.87
C PRO A 184 -1.88 9.88 -43.54
N ASN A 185 -3.10 9.32 -43.56
CA ASN A 185 -4.31 9.94 -44.09
C ASN A 185 -5.33 10.38 -43.03
N ALA A 186 -5.07 10.11 -41.74
CA ALA A 186 -5.89 10.62 -40.64
C ALA A 186 -5.21 11.80 -39.95
N SER A 187 -6.00 12.78 -39.52
CA SER A 187 -5.53 13.76 -38.54
C SER A 187 -5.02 13.01 -37.30
N ILE A 188 -3.75 13.22 -36.96
CA ILE A 188 -2.98 12.60 -35.88
C ILE A 188 -3.90 12.21 -34.71
N GLY A 189 -4.16 10.91 -34.54
CA GLY A 189 -5.01 10.43 -33.45
C GLY A 189 -4.30 10.63 -32.12
N THR A 190 -4.85 11.45 -31.23
CA THR A 190 -4.37 11.52 -29.84
C THR A 190 -4.85 10.27 -29.10
N GLY A 191 -3.95 9.36 -28.73
CA GLY A 191 -4.33 8.23 -27.90
C GLY A 191 -4.88 8.67 -26.54
N ALA A 192 -5.64 7.80 -25.87
CA ALA A 192 -6.25 8.03 -24.57
C ALA A 192 -5.43 7.41 -23.43
N ARG A 193 -5.25 8.18 -22.35
CA ARG A 193 -4.60 7.70 -21.11
C ARG A 193 -5.51 6.75 -20.36
N GLY A 194 -4.94 5.76 -19.69
CA GLY A 194 -5.68 4.92 -18.75
C GLY A 194 -6.10 5.69 -17.50
N GLY A 195 -7.17 5.24 -16.85
CA GLY A 195 -7.55 5.72 -15.52
C GLY A 195 -6.54 5.28 -14.47
N SER A 196 -6.30 6.11 -13.46
CA SER A 196 -5.46 5.75 -12.30
C SER A 196 -6.22 4.90 -11.28
N GLY A 197 -5.51 4.20 -10.42
CA GLY A 197 -6.16 3.47 -9.33
C GLY A 197 -6.70 4.39 -8.23
N GLY A 198 -7.55 3.85 -7.35
CA GLY A 198 -7.99 4.53 -6.14
C GLY A 198 -6.85 4.69 -5.13
N GLY A 199 -6.91 5.71 -4.28
CA GLY A 199 -5.92 5.94 -3.23
C GLY A 199 -5.99 4.92 -2.10
N ALA A 200 -5.16 5.14 -1.08
CA ALA A 200 -5.12 4.27 0.09
C ALA A 200 -5.22 5.06 1.40
N LEU A 201 -6.09 4.61 2.30
CA LEU A 201 -6.38 5.24 3.58
C LEU A 201 -6.28 4.23 4.72
N LEU A 202 -5.53 4.57 5.75
CA LEU A 202 -5.63 4.02 7.09
C LEU A 202 -6.17 5.09 8.03
N LEU A 203 -7.30 4.82 8.68
CA LEU A 203 -7.86 5.67 9.73
C LEU A 203 -7.88 4.87 11.03
N ALA A 204 -7.01 5.26 11.96
CA ALA A 204 -6.86 4.64 13.26
C ALA A 204 -7.31 5.57 14.38
N VAL A 205 -8.27 5.14 15.19
CA VAL A 205 -8.98 5.97 16.17
C VAL A 205 -8.95 5.31 17.53
N SER A 206 -8.26 5.88 18.51
CA SER A 206 -8.16 5.25 19.85
C SER A 206 -9.54 5.14 20.52
N GLY A 207 -10.46 6.07 20.23
CA GLY A 207 -11.83 6.04 20.73
C GLY A 207 -12.84 5.36 19.78
N THR A 208 -13.94 6.06 19.56
CA THR A 208 -15.04 5.62 18.69
C THR A 208 -14.94 6.29 17.31
N LEU A 209 -14.96 5.48 16.26
CA LEU A 209 -15.19 5.92 14.88
C LEU A 209 -16.69 5.81 14.57
N ILE A 210 -17.33 6.94 14.25
CA ILE A 210 -18.69 7.00 13.72
C ILE A 210 -18.62 7.33 12.23
N LEU A 211 -18.91 6.35 11.37
CA LEU A 211 -18.94 6.51 9.91
C LEU A 211 -20.39 6.51 9.39
N ASN A 212 -20.95 7.70 9.18
CA ASN A 212 -22.29 7.89 8.61
C ASN A 212 -22.27 8.36 7.15
N GLY A 213 -21.19 9.04 6.76
CA GLY A 213 -20.98 9.54 5.40
C GLY A 213 -20.22 8.54 4.53
N ASN A 214 -19.36 9.03 3.63
CA ASN A 214 -18.71 8.20 2.62
C ASN A 214 -17.18 8.22 2.70
N ILE A 215 -16.56 7.06 2.48
CA ILE A 215 -15.17 6.95 2.09
C ILE A 215 -15.14 6.49 0.63
N LEU A 216 -14.59 7.34 -0.25
CA LEU A 216 -14.58 7.12 -1.69
C LEU A 216 -13.15 6.83 -2.16
N ALA A 217 -12.87 5.56 -2.46
CA ALA A 217 -11.58 5.06 -2.95
C ALA A 217 -11.73 4.37 -4.32
N ASN A 218 -12.65 4.85 -5.15
CA ASN A 218 -12.88 4.28 -6.48
C ASN A 218 -11.68 4.49 -7.41
N GLY A 219 -11.47 3.57 -8.35
CA GLY A 219 -10.55 3.77 -9.46
C GLY A 219 -11.06 4.82 -10.45
N GLY A 220 -10.13 5.49 -11.11
CA GLY A 220 -10.41 6.43 -12.19
C GLY A 220 -10.87 5.72 -13.47
N ASN A 221 -11.76 6.36 -14.21
CA ASN A 221 -12.27 5.86 -15.49
C ASN A 221 -11.20 5.98 -16.59
N GLY A 222 -11.28 5.08 -17.57
CA GLY A 222 -10.53 5.23 -18.80
C GLY A 222 -11.00 6.44 -19.60
N ALA A 223 -10.07 7.23 -20.14
CA ALA A 223 -10.36 8.32 -21.05
C ALA A 223 -11.11 7.83 -22.31
N PRO A 224 -12.12 8.56 -22.78
CA PRO A 224 -12.68 8.34 -24.11
C PRO A 224 -11.67 8.79 -25.18
N PHE A 225 -11.67 8.11 -26.32
CA PHE A 225 -11.05 8.63 -27.53
C PHE A 225 -11.84 8.21 -28.78
N SER A 226 -11.77 9.03 -29.82
CA SER A 226 -12.47 8.80 -31.08
C SER A 226 -11.47 8.70 -32.22
N PHE A 227 -11.60 7.67 -33.04
CA PHE A 227 -11.00 7.62 -34.36
C PHE A 227 -11.88 8.35 -35.38
N SER A 228 -11.33 8.64 -36.56
CA SER A 228 -12.03 9.17 -37.73
C SER A 228 -13.48 8.63 -37.86
N ARG A 229 -14.44 9.56 -37.74
CA ARG A 229 -15.90 9.56 -37.97
C ARG A 229 -16.78 8.34 -37.58
N SER A 230 -16.27 7.17 -37.18
CA SER A 230 -17.11 5.96 -37.07
C SER A 230 -16.75 4.93 -35.98
N ILE A 231 -15.56 4.99 -35.37
CA ILE A 231 -15.18 4.02 -34.32
C ILE A 231 -14.72 4.75 -33.07
N ARG A 232 -15.38 4.47 -31.94
CA ARG A 232 -15.10 5.11 -30.65
C ARG A 232 -14.74 4.04 -29.62
N PHE A 233 -13.67 4.28 -28.86
CA PHE A 233 -13.15 3.34 -27.88
C PHE A 233 -12.78 4.05 -26.57
N GLY A 234 -12.65 3.29 -25.50
CA GLY A 234 -12.14 3.76 -24.21
C GLY A 234 -10.76 3.21 -23.94
N SER A 235 -9.97 3.90 -23.13
CA SER A 235 -8.82 3.27 -22.47
C SER A 235 -9.29 2.45 -21.27
N GLY A 236 -8.34 1.75 -20.65
CA GLY A 236 -8.60 0.94 -19.47
C GLY A 236 -8.76 1.79 -18.22
N ALA A 237 -9.64 1.35 -17.31
CA ALA A 237 -9.85 2.00 -16.02
C ALA A 237 -8.86 1.48 -14.96
N GLY A 238 -8.62 2.28 -13.92
CA GLY A 238 -7.87 1.84 -12.75
C GLY A 238 -8.74 1.05 -11.77
N SER A 239 -8.12 0.23 -10.93
CA SER A 239 -8.80 -0.52 -9.87
C SER A 239 -9.16 0.37 -8.68
N GLY A 240 -10.09 -0.11 -7.84
CA GLY A 240 -10.39 0.52 -6.55
C GLY A 240 -9.18 0.50 -5.61
N GLY A 241 -9.23 1.34 -4.59
CA GLY A 241 -8.17 1.58 -3.60
C GLY A 241 -8.28 0.73 -2.33
N ALA A 242 -7.55 1.13 -1.30
CA ALA A 242 -7.53 0.43 0.00
C ALA A 242 -8.07 1.31 1.12
N VAL A 243 -8.91 0.74 1.99
CA VAL A 243 -9.46 1.42 3.17
C VAL A 243 -9.33 0.53 4.40
N ARG A 244 -8.41 0.88 5.31
CA ARG A 244 -8.23 0.20 6.60
C ARG A 244 -8.74 1.09 7.72
N LEU A 245 -9.77 0.65 8.43
CA LEU A 245 -10.33 1.33 9.59
C LEU A 245 -9.96 0.54 10.83
N VAL A 246 -9.37 1.19 11.82
CA VAL A 246 -9.03 0.56 13.11
C VAL A 246 -9.53 1.46 14.23
N ALA A 247 -10.34 0.94 15.15
CA ALA A 247 -10.77 1.71 16.30
C ALA A 247 -11.07 0.84 17.52
N THR A 248 -11.19 1.43 18.71
CA THR A 248 -11.77 0.68 19.84
C THR A 248 -13.23 0.31 19.51
N ARG A 249 -13.99 1.25 18.95
CA ARG A 249 -15.37 1.02 18.50
C ARG A 249 -15.61 1.62 17.14
N VAL A 250 -16.29 0.87 16.27
CA VAL A 250 -16.75 1.36 14.97
C VAL A 250 -18.27 1.29 14.92
N ASN A 251 -18.90 2.43 14.71
CA ASN A 251 -20.35 2.61 14.59
C ASN A 251 -20.70 3.28 13.26
N GLY A 252 -21.98 3.23 12.88
CA GLY A 252 -22.55 4.04 11.80
C GLY A 252 -23.09 3.22 10.64
N ALA A 253 -23.64 3.92 9.65
CA ALA A 253 -24.33 3.32 8.51
C ALA A 253 -23.88 3.90 7.15
N GLY A 254 -22.68 4.47 7.11
CA GLY A 254 -22.10 5.10 5.92
C GLY A 254 -21.68 4.12 4.82
N VAL A 255 -20.96 4.63 3.83
CA VAL A 255 -20.53 3.84 2.66
C VAL A 255 -19.01 3.84 2.51
N ILE A 256 -18.44 2.67 2.24
CA ILE A 256 -17.06 2.52 1.76
C ILE A 256 -17.11 2.06 0.29
N ASP A 257 -16.78 2.96 -0.64
CA ASP A 257 -16.83 2.69 -2.08
C ASP A 257 -15.44 2.50 -2.66
N MET A 258 -15.19 1.30 -3.18
CA MET A 258 -13.88 0.86 -3.68
C MET A 258 -14.06 0.14 -5.02
N ARG A 259 -15.00 0.59 -5.83
CA ARG A 259 -15.22 0.02 -7.16
C ARG A 259 -14.06 0.41 -8.07
N GLY A 260 -13.72 -0.48 -8.99
CA GLY A 260 -12.87 -0.10 -10.12
C GLY A 260 -13.57 0.91 -11.03
N GLY A 261 -12.77 1.69 -11.75
CA GLY A 261 -13.28 2.62 -12.74
C GLY A 261 -13.96 1.91 -13.92
N LEU A 262 -14.71 2.67 -14.70
CA LEU A 262 -15.30 2.22 -15.95
C LEU A 262 -14.27 2.33 -17.07
N GLY A 263 -14.16 1.28 -17.90
CA GLY A 263 -13.35 1.33 -19.11
C GLY A 263 -14.03 2.19 -20.16
N GLY A 264 -13.41 3.33 -20.51
CA GLY A 264 -14.03 4.38 -21.33
C GLY A 264 -15.20 5.13 -20.67
N GLN A 265 -15.62 6.22 -21.29
CA GLN A 265 -16.86 6.95 -20.96
C GLN A 265 -17.96 6.67 -22.01
N ALA A 266 -19.23 6.69 -21.62
CA ALA A 266 -20.41 6.75 -22.52
C ALA A 266 -20.48 5.67 -23.62
N GLY A 267 -20.42 4.38 -23.26
CA GLY A 267 -20.65 3.27 -24.19
C GLY A 267 -19.47 2.93 -25.10
N LEU A 268 -18.29 3.50 -24.83
CA LEU A 268 -17.05 3.18 -25.53
C LEU A 268 -16.35 2.03 -24.82
N PRO A 269 -16.06 0.91 -25.49
CA PRO A 269 -15.59 -0.26 -24.78
C PRO A 269 -14.10 -0.11 -24.41
N GLY A 270 -13.82 -0.36 -23.14
CA GLY A 270 -12.50 -0.50 -22.53
C GLY A 270 -12.61 -1.43 -21.31
N GLY A 271 -11.48 -1.92 -20.82
CA GLY A 271 -11.44 -2.79 -19.64
C GLY A 271 -11.79 -2.03 -18.37
N ARG A 272 -12.79 -2.51 -17.62
CA ARG A 272 -13.09 -2.01 -16.26
C ARG A 272 -12.00 -2.38 -15.28
N GLY A 273 -11.75 -1.51 -14.30
CA GLY A 273 -10.85 -1.81 -13.20
C GLY A 273 -11.41 -2.88 -12.26
N GLY A 274 -10.52 -3.61 -11.61
CA GLY A 274 -10.83 -4.51 -10.51
C GLY A 274 -11.25 -3.75 -9.25
N PHE A 275 -11.79 -4.46 -8.27
CA PHE A 275 -12.22 -3.90 -6.99
C PHE A 275 -11.06 -3.63 -6.05
N GLY A 276 -11.28 -2.70 -5.12
CA GLY A 276 -10.39 -2.42 -4.00
C GLY A 276 -10.60 -3.34 -2.80
N ARG A 277 -9.97 -3.02 -1.67
CA ARG A 277 -10.00 -3.80 -0.42
C ARG A 277 -10.37 -2.89 0.75
N ALA A 278 -11.26 -3.35 1.63
CA ALA A 278 -11.40 -2.72 2.95
C ALA A 278 -11.19 -3.71 4.08
N ARG A 279 -10.70 -3.20 5.19
CA ARG A 279 -10.59 -3.92 6.45
C ARG A 279 -11.11 -3.04 7.57
N ILE A 280 -11.97 -3.59 8.43
CA ILE A 280 -12.50 -2.90 9.60
C ILE A 280 -12.10 -3.68 10.84
N GLU A 281 -11.33 -3.06 11.72
CA GLU A 281 -10.82 -3.67 12.93
C GLU A 281 -11.36 -2.93 14.15
N ALA A 282 -12.09 -3.64 15.02
CA ALA A 282 -12.68 -3.02 16.21
C ALA A 282 -12.87 -4.02 17.36
N ASP A 283 -12.74 -3.54 18.60
CA ASP A 283 -13.15 -4.33 19.77
C ASP A 283 -14.67 -4.44 19.81
N GLU A 284 -15.36 -3.36 19.44
CA GLU A 284 -16.81 -3.31 19.24
C GLU A 284 -17.18 -2.83 17.83
N LEU A 285 -17.66 -3.75 17.00
CA LEU A 285 -18.07 -3.46 15.62
C LEU A 285 -19.60 -3.41 15.47
N ASN A 286 -20.17 -2.20 15.44
CA ASN A 286 -21.59 -1.92 15.18
C ASN A 286 -21.77 -1.10 13.89
N PHE A 287 -21.06 -1.48 12.82
CA PHE A 287 -21.18 -0.86 11.51
C PHE A 287 -22.26 -1.57 10.69
N PHE A 288 -23.33 -0.84 10.34
CA PHE A 288 -24.46 -1.32 9.54
C PHE A 288 -24.49 -0.70 8.13
N GLY A 289 -23.38 -0.09 7.73
CA GLY A 289 -23.23 0.57 6.43
C GLY A 289 -22.97 -0.40 5.28
N ALA A 290 -22.76 0.16 4.09
CA ALA A 290 -22.50 -0.61 2.89
C ALA A 290 -21.03 -0.51 2.45
N SER A 291 -20.50 -1.59 1.91
CA SER A 291 -19.26 -1.61 1.15
C SER A 291 -19.52 -1.98 -0.30
N ASN A 292 -18.84 -1.31 -1.23
CA ASN A 292 -19.05 -1.50 -2.66
C ASN A 292 -17.73 -1.86 -3.36
N PRO A 293 -17.54 -3.14 -3.76
CA PRO A 293 -18.42 -4.28 -3.49
C PRO A 293 -18.34 -4.75 -2.03
N ASN A 294 -19.35 -5.49 -1.58
CA ASN A 294 -19.39 -6.02 -0.22
C ASN A 294 -18.49 -7.25 -0.01
N THR A 295 -18.06 -7.89 -1.10
CA THR A 295 -17.31 -9.14 -1.08
C THR A 295 -15.82 -9.00 -0.71
N VAL A 296 -15.36 -7.78 -0.42
CA VAL A 296 -13.93 -7.44 -0.23
C VAL A 296 -13.66 -6.76 1.11
N VAL A 297 -14.53 -6.97 2.10
CA VAL A 297 -14.37 -6.45 3.46
C VAL A 297 -14.05 -7.57 4.43
N THR A 298 -12.92 -7.46 5.12
CA THR A 298 -12.57 -8.33 6.25
C THR A 298 -12.77 -7.58 7.57
N SER A 299 -13.02 -8.32 8.64
CA SER A 299 -13.09 -7.76 10.00
C SER A 299 -12.29 -8.59 10.99
N SER A 300 -11.69 -7.92 11.97
CA SER A 300 -10.91 -8.55 13.04
C SER A 300 -10.90 -7.66 14.28
N THR A 301 -10.27 -8.13 15.36
CA THR A 301 -9.86 -7.24 16.45
C THR A 301 -8.74 -6.29 15.98
N PRO A 302 -8.57 -5.11 16.61
CA PRO A 302 -7.52 -4.16 16.29
C PRO A 302 -6.14 -4.81 16.32
N GLN A 303 -5.42 -4.69 15.20
CA GLN A 303 -4.02 -5.10 15.06
C GLN A 303 -3.10 -3.87 15.15
N PRO A 304 -1.80 -4.05 15.44
CA PRO A 304 -0.84 -2.96 15.37
C PRO A 304 -0.93 -2.23 14.03
N ILE A 305 -0.97 -0.90 14.06
CA ILE A 305 -1.03 -0.04 12.87
C ILE A 305 0.28 -0.17 12.09
N PHE A 306 1.37 0.05 12.80
CA PHE A 306 2.74 -0.12 12.36
C PHE A 306 3.27 -1.41 13.00
N PRO A 307 3.51 -2.45 12.20
CA PRO A 307 4.14 -3.67 12.67
C PRO A 307 5.52 -3.31 13.23
N ALA A 308 5.68 -3.44 14.54
CA ALA A 308 6.95 -3.16 15.18
C ALA A 308 8.01 -4.16 14.68
N ASN A 309 9.25 -3.72 14.63
CA ASN A 309 10.41 -4.53 14.27
C ASN A 309 10.45 -5.05 12.83
N LEU A 310 9.85 -4.34 11.87
CA LEU A 310 10.10 -4.65 10.46
C LEU A 310 11.58 -4.46 10.11
N PRO A 311 12.14 -5.33 9.25
CA PRO A 311 13.53 -5.26 8.87
C PRO A 311 13.73 -4.17 7.82
N THR A 312 14.78 -3.36 7.97
CA THR A 312 15.08 -2.25 7.04
C THR A 312 16.56 -2.25 6.68
N ILE A 313 16.86 -1.75 5.48
CA ILE A 313 18.24 -1.56 5.01
C ILE A 313 18.40 -0.22 4.29
N ARG A 314 19.52 0.45 4.56
CA ARG A 314 19.84 1.76 3.98
C ARG A 314 21.32 1.86 3.63
N ILE A 315 21.61 2.54 2.51
CA ILE A 315 22.96 3.04 2.21
C ILE A 315 23.21 4.27 3.08
N SER A 316 24.13 4.16 4.02
CA SER A 316 24.42 5.20 5.02
C SER A 316 25.47 6.20 4.56
N SER A 317 26.48 5.75 3.83
CA SER A 317 27.50 6.61 3.24
C SER A 317 28.14 5.98 1.99
N VAL A 318 28.67 6.84 1.13
CA VAL A 318 29.46 6.46 -0.06
C VAL A 318 30.77 7.24 0.00
N ALA A 319 31.90 6.53 -0.01
CA ALA A 319 33.25 7.09 0.13
C ALA A 319 33.40 8.01 1.37
N GLY A 320 32.68 7.71 2.45
CA GLY A 320 32.67 8.51 3.69
C GLY A 320 31.73 9.72 3.66
N SER A 321 31.13 10.07 2.52
CA SER A 321 30.09 11.10 2.43
C SER A 321 28.74 10.52 2.82
N ALA A 322 28.04 11.18 3.75
CA ALA A 322 26.74 10.71 4.23
C ALA A 322 25.69 10.81 3.13
N VAL A 323 24.91 9.74 2.95
CA VAL A 323 23.70 9.80 2.13
C VAL A 323 22.63 10.58 2.90
N PRO A 324 21.80 11.42 2.27
CA PRO A 324 20.64 12.05 2.91
C PRO A 324 19.64 11.01 3.45
N ALA A 325 18.92 11.34 4.52
CA ALA A 325 17.89 10.46 5.08
C ALA A 325 16.85 10.05 4.03
N THR A 326 16.56 10.96 3.09
CA THR A 326 15.64 10.78 1.97
C THR A 326 16.35 10.85 0.61
N PRO A 327 17.04 9.78 0.16
CA PRO A 327 17.79 9.79 -1.10
C PRO A 327 16.85 9.83 -2.30
N THR A 328 17.00 10.79 -3.21
CA THR A 328 16.15 10.98 -4.39
C THR A 328 16.52 10.07 -5.56
N GLY A 329 17.73 9.50 -5.54
CA GLY A 329 18.32 8.73 -6.64
C GLY A 329 19.07 9.59 -7.66
N ASP A 330 19.07 10.92 -7.48
CA ASP A 330 19.71 11.89 -8.36
C ASP A 330 20.56 12.88 -7.54
N ASN A 331 21.89 12.86 -7.76
CA ASN A 331 22.86 13.73 -7.10
C ASN A 331 22.79 13.79 -5.55
N ASP A 332 22.32 12.73 -4.91
CA ASP A 332 22.23 12.63 -3.43
C ASP A 332 23.60 12.71 -2.74
N VAL A 333 24.64 12.24 -3.42
CA VAL A 333 26.04 12.31 -2.97
C VAL A 333 26.90 12.71 -4.17
N VAL A 334 27.68 13.77 -4.02
CA VAL A 334 28.67 14.21 -5.01
C VAL A 334 30.07 13.93 -4.46
N LEU A 335 30.84 13.14 -5.22
CA LEU A 335 32.22 12.79 -4.86
C LEU A 335 33.23 13.67 -5.64
N PRO A 336 34.38 14.03 -5.04
CA PRO A 336 35.46 14.69 -5.77
C PRO A 336 35.93 13.88 -6.98
N SER A 337 36.31 14.56 -8.07
CA SER A 337 36.77 13.91 -9.31
C SER A 337 38.07 13.11 -9.15
N ASN A 338 38.82 13.35 -8.07
CA ASN A 338 40.04 12.63 -7.68
C ASN A 338 39.77 11.54 -6.63
N THR A 339 38.51 11.13 -6.40
CA THR A 339 38.18 10.02 -5.51
C THR A 339 38.81 8.74 -6.04
N ASN A 340 39.67 8.11 -5.23
CA ASN A 340 40.31 6.85 -5.59
C ASN A 340 39.33 5.69 -5.47
N ASN A 341 39.31 4.83 -6.47
CA ASN A 341 38.61 3.54 -6.41
C ASN A 341 39.53 2.42 -5.88
N PRO A 342 38.99 1.38 -5.24
CA PRO A 342 37.58 1.21 -4.87
C PRO A 342 37.16 2.11 -3.70
N VAL A 343 35.90 2.51 -3.68
CA VAL A 343 35.29 3.25 -2.57
C VAL A 343 34.53 2.32 -1.64
N THR A 344 34.46 2.70 -0.37
CA THR A 344 33.63 2.03 0.62
C THR A 344 32.20 2.55 0.57
N VAL A 345 31.24 1.66 0.47
CA VAL A 345 29.81 1.92 0.64
C VAL A 345 29.37 1.27 1.94
N ALA A 346 28.85 2.07 2.88
CA ALA A 346 28.46 1.60 4.21
C ALA A 346 26.93 1.43 4.29
N PHE A 347 26.49 0.34 4.89
CA PHE A 347 25.08 0.01 5.12
C PHE A 347 24.73 0.12 6.59
N SER A 348 23.52 0.61 6.86
CA SER A 348 22.85 0.49 8.15
C SER A 348 21.60 -0.38 7.97
N ALA A 349 21.37 -1.25 8.93
CA ALA A 349 20.29 -2.23 8.89
C ALA A 349 19.65 -2.36 10.28
N VAL A 350 18.35 -2.64 10.29
CA VAL A 350 17.56 -2.89 11.50
C VAL A 350 16.79 -4.19 11.29
N ASN A 351 16.72 -5.04 12.32
CA ASN A 351 16.01 -6.33 12.36
C ASN A 351 16.34 -7.32 11.24
N ILE A 352 17.51 -7.18 10.60
CA ILE A 352 18.04 -8.17 9.65
C ILE A 352 18.98 -9.12 10.41
N PRO A 353 18.90 -10.45 10.20
CA PRO A 353 19.81 -11.40 10.83
C PRO A 353 21.27 -11.00 10.65
N LEU A 354 22.00 -10.92 11.77
CA LEU A 354 23.45 -10.75 11.74
C LEU A 354 24.09 -11.91 10.98
N GLY A 355 25.18 -11.64 10.28
CA GLY A 355 25.80 -12.61 9.38
C GLY A 355 25.25 -12.58 7.94
N ALA A 356 24.06 -12.02 7.70
CA ALA A 356 23.57 -11.80 6.34
C ALA A 356 24.45 -10.80 5.57
N THR A 357 24.59 -10.99 4.27
CA THR A 357 25.36 -10.10 3.39
C THR A 357 24.42 -9.29 2.49
N VAL A 358 24.84 -8.08 2.17
CA VAL A 358 24.10 -7.13 1.34
C VAL A 358 24.67 -7.17 -0.07
N ALA A 359 23.80 -7.34 -1.06
CA ALA A 359 24.14 -7.16 -2.46
C ALA A 359 23.98 -5.68 -2.83
N LEU A 360 25.08 -5.03 -3.21
CA LEU A 360 25.09 -3.70 -3.78
C LEU A 360 25.03 -3.80 -5.29
N THR A 361 24.13 -3.05 -5.89
CA THR A 361 24.00 -2.90 -7.33
C THR A 361 24.29 -1.45 -7.70
N VAL A 362 25.23 -1.24 -8.62
CA VAL A 362 25.61 0.07 -9.16
C VAL A 362 25.19 0.12 -10.62
N THR A 363 24.27 1.02 -10.94
CA THR A 363 23.80 1.27 -12.29
C THR A 363 24.37 2.61 -12.77
N PRO A 364 25.42 2.60 -13.61
CA PRO A 364 25.94 3.84 -14.17
C PRO A 364 25.01 4.40 -15.24
N ALA A 365 25.05 5.72 -15.44
CA ALA A 365 24.33 6.37 -16.52
C ALA A 365 24.79 5.87 -17.91
N ILE A 366 26.06 5.47 -18.02
CA ILE A 366 26.65 4.90 -19.23
C ILE A 366 27.46 3.66 -18.85
N GLY A 367 27.17 2.52 -19.49
CA GLY A 367 27.90 1.27 -19.30
C GLY A 367 27.04 0.17 -18.67
N SER A 368 27.68 -0.93 -18.30
CA SER A 368 27.02 -2.08 -17.70
C SER A 368 26.88 -1.94 -16.19
N GLN A 369 25.80 -2.51 -15.65
CA GLN A 369 25.58 -2.62 -14.21
C GLN A 369 26.68 -3.45 -13.54
N MET A 370 27.06 -3.04 -12.33
CA MET A 370 28.05 -3.74 -11.50
C MET A 370 27.41 -4.16 -10.19
N THR A 371 27.93 -5.23 -9.60
CA THR A 371 27.50 -5.70 -8.29
C THR A 371 28.70 -5.88 -7.36
N ALA A 372 28.46 -5.67 -6.06
CA ALA A 372 29.41 -5.94 -5.00
C ALA A 372 28.69 -6.58 -3.81
N THR A 373 29.36 -7.44 -3.07
CA THR A 373 28.80 -8.05 -1.85
C THR A 373 29.46 -7.43 -0.63
N SER A 374 28.67 -7.09 0.38
CA SER A 374 29.19 -6.53 1.63
C SER A 374 29.89 -7.57 2.51
N SER A 375 30.61 -7.08 3.51
CA SER A 375 30.87 -7.85 4.73
C SER A 375 29.56 -8.34 5.35
N PRO A 376 29.58 -9.42 6.16
CA PRO A 376 28.42 -9.81 6.95
C PRO A 376 27.95 -8.68 7.86
N LEU A 377 26.63 -8.53 8.04
CA LEU A 377 26.04 -7.61 8.99
C LEU A 377 26.50 -7.94 10.41
N SER A 378 26.97 -6.93 11.13
CA SER A 378 27.52 -7.04 12.48
C SER A 378 27.00 -5.93 13.39
N GLY A 379 27.11 -6.10 14.71
CA GLY A 379 26.57 -5.19 15.72
C GLY A 379 25.41 -5.80 16.48
N SER A 380 24.28 -5.10 16.52
CA SER A 380 23.02 -5.54 17.14
C SER A 380 21.91 -5.60 16.09
N LEU A 381 20.79 -6.27 16.37
CA LEU A 381 19.65 -6.26 15.44
C LEU A 381 19.06 -4.86 15.29
N GLU A 382 19.12 -4.03 16.31
CA GLU A 382 18.61 -2.66 16.30
C GLU A 382 19.53 -1.69 15.55
N ASN A 383 20.82 -2.00 15.44
CA ASN A 383 21.84 -1.16 14.79
C ASN A 383 22.91 -2.04 14.12
N ALA A 384 22.53 -2.77 13.07
CA ALA A 384 23.44 -3.60 12.30
C ALA A 384 24.15 -2.77 11.23
N THR A 385 25.43 -3.08 10.97
CA THR A 385 26.23 -2.40 9.94
C THR A 385 27.02 -3.40 9.09
N ALA A 386 27.24 -3.04 7.83
CA ALA A 386 28.08 -3.75 6.89
C ALA A 386 28.72 -2.77 5.90
N SER A 387 29.74 -3.21 5.16
CA SER A 387 30.34 -2.38 4.10
C SER A 387 30.71 -3.21 2.88
N ALA A 388 30.56 -2.63 1.68
CA ALA A 388 31.03 -3.19 0.42
C ALA A 388 32.10 -2.28 -0.19
N GLN A 389 33.07 -2.88 -0.88
CA GLN A 389 34.03 -2.14 -1.71
C GLN A 389 33.56 -2.21 -3.17
N VAL A 390 33.47 -1.06 -3.84
CA VAL A 390 33.07 -1.01 -5.25
C VAL A 390 33.86 0.05 -6.00
N SER A 391 34.18 -0.22 -7.26
CA SER A 391 34.78 0.77 -8.16
C SER A 391 33.66 1.52 -8.88
N LEU A 392 33.46 2.80 -8.55
CA LEU A 392 32.47 3.64 -9.22
C LEU A 392 33.02 4.13 -10.57
N PRO A 393 32.25 4.03 -11.66
CA PRO A 393 32.64 4.57 -12.95
C PRO A 393 32.54 6.10 -12.93
N GLN A 394 33.19 6.76 -13.87
CA GLN A 394 33.04 8.21 -14.01
C GLN A 394 31.62 8.59 -14.43
N GLY A 395 31.13 9.71 -13.91
CA GLY A 395 29.76 10.20 -14.16
C GLY A 395 28.77 9.78 -13.09
N THR A 396 27.49 9.99 -13.35
CA THR A 396 26.41 9.66 -12.41
C THR A 396 26.15 8.16 -12.37
N SER A 397 25.85 7.65 -11.18
CA SER A 397 25.45 6.26 -10.94
C SER A 397 24.37 6.21 -9.88
N THR A 398 23.40 5.32 -10.06
CA THR A 398 22.39 5.02 -9.03
C THR A 398 22.81 3.74 -8.29
N LEU A 399 22.77 3.78 -6.96
CA LEU A 399 23.12 2.65 -6.11
C LEU A 399 21.86 2.07 -5.47
N MET A 400 21.77 0.75 -5.41
CA MET A 400 20.69 0.02 -4.74
C MET A 400 21.28 -1.12 -3.91
N ALA A 401 20.91 -1.20 -2.64
CA ALA A 401 21.23 -2.31 -1.77
C ALA A 401 20.07 -3.32 -1.77
N SER A 402 20.37 -4.61 -1.70
CA SER A 402 19.38 -5.62 -1.39
C SER A 402 19.93 -6.68 -0.43
N VAL A 403 19.04 -7.29 0.34
CA VAL A 403 19.37 -8.43 1.22
C VAL A 403 18.22 -9.42 1.17
N ASN A 404 18.55 -10.71 1.16
CA ASN A 404 17.59 -11.79 1.28
C ASN A 404 17.98 -12.66 2.47
N PHE A 405 17.04 -12.97 3.34
CA PHE A 405 17.27 -13.84 4.49
C PHE A 405 16.05 -14.71 4.78
N SER A 406 16.30 -15.92 5.27
CA SER A 406 15.26 -16.81 5.76
C SER A 406 14.75 -16.32 7.11
N VAL A 407 13.45 -16.49 7.33
CA VAL A 407 12.80 -16.14 8.60
C VAL A 407 12.80 -17.35 9.52
N SER A 408 13.09 -17.16 10.82
CA SER A 408 12.92 -18.23 11.81
C SER A 408 11.43 -18.43 12.11
N GLU A 409 11.01 -19.61 12.57
CA GLU A 409 9.60 -19.84 12.97
C GLU A 409 9.10 -18.79 13.99
N SER A 410 9.99 -18.35 14.89
CA SER A 410 9.67 -17.31 15.89
C SER A 410 9.50 -15.90 15.31
N THR A 411 10.11 -15.59 14.15
CA THR A 411 9.92 -14.31 13.44
C THR A 411 8.89 -14.42 12.31
N ALA A 412 8.57 -15.62 11.83
CA ALA A 412 7.53 -15.84 10.81
C ALA A 412 6.16 -15.38 11.30
N ALA A 413 5.89 -15.51 12.61
CA ALA A 413 4.68 -15.00 13.24
C ALA A 413 4.52 -13.47 13.14
N LEU A 414 5.63 -12.70 13.08
CA LEU A 414 5.57 -11.25 12.85
C LEU A 414 5.08 -10.93 11.44
N TYR A 415 5.33 -11.82 10.49
CA TYR A 415 4.96 -11.61 9.09
C TYR A 415 3.64 -12.28 8.68
N ALA A 416 3.10 -13.17 9.52
CA ALA A 416 1.84 -13.86 9.27
C ALA A 416 0.66 -12.90 8.97
N PRO A 417 0.52 -11.72 9.61
CA PRO A 417 -0.51 -10.76 9.25
C PRO A 417 -0.42 -10.26 7.80
N PHE A 418 0.78 -10.10 7.23
CA PHE A 418 0.93 -9.67 5.83
C PHE A 418 0.66 -10.80 4.84
N ALA A 419 0.76 -12.04 5.29
CA ALA A 419 0.61 -13.25 4.50
C ALA A 419 -0.73 -13.97 4.72
N ASP A 420 -1.77 -13.25 5.15
CA ASP A 420 -3.11 -13.83 5.39
C ASP A 420 -3.09 -15.08 6.29
N GLY A 421 -2.17 -15.11 7.28
CA GLY A 421 -1.97 -16.24 8.19
C GLY A 421 -1.03 -17.34 7.67
N GLU A 422 -0.54 -17.25 6.44
CA GLU A 422 0.45 -18.16 5.89
C GLU A 422 1.84 -17.91 6.49
N GLN A 423 2.63 -18.97 6.71
CA GLN A 423 4.00 -18.82 7.18
C GLN A 423 4.90 -18.23 6.10
N VAL A 424 5.73 -17.26 6.51
CA VAL A 424 6.73 -16.61 5.66
C VAL A 424 8.05 -17.35 5.79
N ALA A 425 8.59 -17.80 4.66
CA ALA A 425 9.85 -18.51 4.58
C ALA A 425 11.04 -17.56 4.37
N GLN A 426 10.87 -16.52 3.54
CA GLN A 426 11.94 -15.59 3.18
C GLN A 426 11.47 -14.14 3.16
N VAL A 427 12.40 -13.25 3.50
CA VAL A 427 12.25 -11.80 3.38
C VAL A 427 13.34 -11.29 2.45
N THR A 428 12.93 -10.60 1.39
CA THR A 428 13.83 -9.81 0.54
C THR A 428 13.60 -8.33 0.80
N LEU A 429 14.67 -7.57 1.01
CA LEU A 429 14.63 -6.13 1.17
C LEU A 429 15.46 -5.46 0.07
N HIS A 430 15.00 -4.29 -0.37
CA HIS A 430 15.71 -3.39 -1.28
C HIS A 430 15.79 -2.00 -0.66
N SER A 431 16.91 -1.29 -0.72
CA SER A 431 16.94 0.13 -0.35
C SER A 431 16.10 0.96 -1.32
N THR A 432 15.34 1.92 -0.80
CA THR A 432 14.40 2.77 -1.54
C THR A 432 14.93 4.19 -1.73
N LEU A 433 14.40 4.84 -2.76
CA LEU A 433 14.50 6.28 -2.97
C LEU A 433 13.33 6.99 -2.27
N GLY A 434 13.47 8.28 -1.94
CA GLY A 434 12.50 9.12 -1.25
C GLY A 434 12.55 9.06 0.27
N GLY A 435 13.46 8.29 0.88
CA GLY A 435 13.56 8.12 2.34
C GLY A 435 12.41 7.39 3.00
N GLY A 436 11.45 6.92 2.20
CA GLY A 436 10.66 5.77 2.59
C GLY A 436 11.61 4.59 2.82
N PRO A 437 11.23 3.61 3.62
CA PRO A 437 12.12 2.52 3.96
C PRO A 437 12.00 1.42 2.92
N GLY A 438 13.00 0.56 2.93
CA GLY A 438 13.27 -0.35 1.83
C GLY A 438 12.05 -1.15 1.33
N GLY A 439 11.96 -1.42 0.03
CA GLY A 439 10.94 -2.32 -0.51
C GLY A 439 11.12 -3.70 0.09
N MET A 440 10.16 -4.19 0.89
CA MET A 440 10.17 -5.53 1.45
C MET A 440 9.28 -6.45 0.63
N THR A 441 9.74 -7.66 0.41
CA THR A 441 8.99 -8.72 -0.23
C THR A 441 9.06 -9.95 0.64
N LEU A 442 7.89 -10.50 0.96
CA LEU A 442 7.75 -11.75 1.71
C LEU A 442 7.48 -12.88 0.72
N THR A 443 8.22 -13.97 0.86
CA THR A 443 7.93 -15.22 0.14
C THR A 443 7.43 -16.23 1.16
N THR A 444 6.20 -16.70 0.98
CA THR A 444 5.58 -17.70 1.85
C THR A 444 6.10 -19.10 1.56
N GLU A 445 5.81 -20.06 2.45
CA GLU A 445 6.17 -21.47 2.24
C GLU A 445 5.55 -22.08 0.96
N SER A 446 4.36 -21.62 0.54
CA SER A 446 3.77 -22.05 -0.74
C SER A 446 4.39 -21.36 -1.97
N GLY A 447 5.32 -20.43 -1.77
CA GLY A 447 5.96 -19.65 -2.84
C GLY A 447 5.18 -18.41 -3.28
N ARG A 448 4.15 -18.00 -2.52
CA ARG A 448 3.43 -16.75 -2.78
C ARG A 448 4.32 -15.56 -2.41
N VAL A 449 4.39 -14.58 -3.30
CA VAL A 449 5.21 -13.38 -3.15
C VAL A 449 4.31 -12.19 -2.80
N ILE A 450 4.62 -11.51 -1.71
CA ILE A 450 3.83 -10.39 -1.18
C ILE A 450 4.76 -9.18 -1.02
N GLU A 451 4.48 -8.10 -1.75
CA GLU A 451 5.15 -6.83 -1.52
C GLU A 451 4.61 -6.17 -0.25
N VAL A 452 5.52 -5.60 0.54
CA VAL A 452 5.27 -4.87 1.78
C VAL A 452 6.07 -3.56 1.71
N PRO A 453 5.42 -2.39 1.56
CA PRO A 453 6.07 -1.16 1.95
C PRO A 453 6.46 -1.26 3.40
N THR A 454 7.75 -1.11 3.65
CA THR A 454 8.19 -0.84 5.00
C THR A 454 7.84 0.62 5.33
N THR A 455 7.66 0.94 6.61
CA THR A 455 7.20 2.24 7.13
C THR A 455 8.29 3.23 7.47
#